data_AF-A0A544Z1U3-F1
#
_entry.id   AF-A0A544Z1U3-F1
#
_cell.length_a   1.000
_cell.length_b   1.000
_cell.length_c   1.000
_cell.angle_alpha   90.00
_cell.angle_beta   90.00
_cell.angle_gamma   90.00
#
_symmetry.space_group_name_H-M   'P 1'
#
loop_
_entity.id
_entity.type
_entity.pdbx_description
1 polymer ?
#
loop_
_entity_poly.entity_id
_entity_poly.type
_entity_poly.pdbx_seq_one_letter_code
_entity_poly.pdbx_strand_id
1 'polypeptide(L)'
;MSLTIPVGLAALLVLAIAYHRRRQCVGAAVMWWRRTRLTRQGDRLVRYSEVRDMLPFPPVEASEESVTVIRSDDDVPVTTLDSMLEQESTSLGYLVALAAMNGTGLTGPGAENVTRAMVLELLAGRHMAARVLVPREDAVRLFGEEALHTANPGLVVLDTMQEVVTELEVEIVRRSGQRTDARVPEGQSWLFVIASPGAAAERLHRIVQGGTEDLILGVFLGDWPYGITCTVDEHGVILDLEGRSAPAWTAHRLAICSQSDAVRHLEGCD
;
A
#
# COMPACT_ATOMS: atom_id res chain seq x y z
N MET A 1 36.02 37.79 -29.30
CA MET A 1 35.50 37.98 -27.94
C MET A 1 35.56 36.64 -27.24
N SER A 2 36.56 36.43 -26.39
CA SER A 2 36.77 35.17 -25.68
C SER A 2 35.95 35.19 -24.39
N LEU A 3 34.95 34.31 -24.30
CA LEU A 3 34.10 34.16 -23.12
C LEU A 3 34.90 33.43 -22.04
N THR A 4 35.58 34.17 -21.17
CA THR A 4 36.21 33.63 -19.97
C THR A 4 35.14 33.36 -18.93
N ILE A 5 34.65 32.11 -18.90
CA ILE A 5 33.75 31.66 -17.83
C ILE A 5 34.54 31.73 -16.52
N PRO A 6 34.09 32.49 -15.51
CA PRO A 6 34.79 32.59 -14.24
C PRO A 6 34.85 31.19 -13.62
N VAL A 7 36.07 30.79 -13.22
CA VAL A 7 36.39 29.44 -12.73
C VAL A 7 35.45 28.97 -11.61
N GLY A 8 34.89 29.89 -10.82
CA GLY A 8 33.90 29.59 -9.78
C GLY A 8 32.55 29.08 -10.30
N LEU A 9 32.11 29.51 -11.48
CA LEU A 9 30.83 29.10 -12.07
C LEU A 9 30.93 27.70 -12.68
N ALA A 10 32.08 27.37 -13.28
CA ALA A 10 32.38 26.02 -13.73
C ALA A 10 32.44 25.04 -12.55
N ALA A 11 33.06 25.44 -11.44
CA ALA A 11 33.11 24.62 -10.22
C ALA A 11 31.72 24.37 -9.61
N LEU A 12 30.86 25.39 -9.53
CA LEU A 12 29.48 25.25 -9.03
C LEU A 12 28.63 24.35 -9.93
N LEU A 13 28.80 24.45 -11.25
CA LEU A 13 28.03 23.65 -12.21
C LEU A 13 28.44 22.17 -12.16
N VAL A 14 29.74 21.89 -12.01
CA VAL A 14 30.24 20.52 -11.76
C VAL A 14 29.73 19.99 -10.42
N LEU A 15 29.69 20.81 -9.37
CA LEU A 15 29.16 20.40 -8.06
C LEU A 15 27.65 20.15 -8.10
N ALA A 16 26.89 20.96 -8.85
CA ALA A 16 25.46 20.78 -9.06
C ALA A 16 25.16 19.52 -9.88
N ILE A 17 25.93 19.25 -10.94
CA ILE A 17 25.82 18.01 -11.73
C ILE A 17 26.21 16.80 -10.88
N ALA A 18 27.27 16.89 -10.07
CA ALA A 18 27.69 15.82 -9.18
C ALA A 18 26.65 15.56 -8.07
N TYR A 19 26.08 16.62 -7.48
CA TYR A 19 24.98 16.53 -6.51
C TYR A 19 23.74 15.91 -7.13
N HIS A 20 23.38 16.31 -8.36
CA HIS A 20 22.21 15.78 -9.04
C HIS A 20 22.39 14.32 -9.47
N ARG A 21 23.57 13.95 -9.99
CA ARG A 21 23.92 12.55 -10.31
C ARG A 21 24.00 11.68 -9.06
N ARG A 22 24.53 12.19 -7.95
CA ARG A 22 24.55 11.47 -6.67
C ARG A 22 23.12 11.25 -6.15
N ARG A 23 22.21 12.21 -6.32
CA ARG A 23 20.78 12.08 -5.98
C ARG A 23 20.05 11.08 -6.89
N GLN A 24 20.40 11.00 -8.18
CA GLN A 24 19.82 10.02 -9.13
C GLN A 24 20.34 8.59 -8.93
N CYS A 25 21.64 8.41 -8.66
CA CYS A 25 22.20 7.09 -8.35
C CYS A 25 21.77 6.59 -6.97
N VAL A 26 21.63 7.48 -5.99
CA VAL A 26 20.97 7.17 -4.71
C VAL A 26 19.51 6.83 -4.96
N GLY A 27 18.79 7.53 -5.84
CA GLY A 27 17.42 7.18 -6.22
C GLY A 27 17.27 5.78 -6.82
N ALA A 28 18.14 5.37 -7.74
CA ALA A 28 18.09 4.02 -8.34
C ALA A 28 18.51 2.92 -7.36
N ALA A 29 19.55 3.16 -6.55
CA ALA A 29 19.98 2.23 -5.50
C ALA A 29 18.96 2.15 -4.36
N VAL A 30 18.29 3.25 -4.02
CA VAL A 30 17.18 3.34 -3.05
C VAL A 30 15.91 2.75 -3.63
N MET A 31 15.64 2.81 -4.93
CA MET A 31 14.51 2.11 -5.57
C MET A 31 14.74 0.59 -5.60
N TRP A 32 15.97 0.14 -5.86
CA TRP A 32 16.35 -1.27 -5.73
C TRP A 32 16.36 -1.74 -4.26
N TRP A 33 16.83 -0.90 -3.32
CA TRP A 33 16.73 -1.13 -1.88
C TRP A 33 15.29 -1.04 -1.32
N ARG A 34 14.43 -0.20 -1.90
CA ARG A 34 12.99 -0.05 -1.58
C ARG A 34 12.23 -1.30 -2.03
N ARG A 35 12.52 -1.81 -3.23
CA ARG A 35 11.98 -3.08 -3.75
C ARG A 35 12.34 -4.26 -2.85
N THR A 36 13.58 -4.29 -2.36
CA THR A 36 14.08 -5.38 -1.48
C THR A 36 13.77 -5.19 0.02
N ARG A 37 13.43 -3.98 0.48
CA ARG A 37 12.94 -3.74 1.86
C ARG A 37 11.44 -3.91 2.00
N LEU A 38 10.65 -3.53 0.99
CA LEU A 38 9.21 -3.79 1.00
C LEU A 38 8.92 -5.29 0.85
N THR A 39 9.78 -6.06 0.16
CA THR A 39 9.76 -7.53 0.26
C THR A 39 10.20 -8.03 1.63
N ARG A 40 11.05 -7.32 2.39
CA ARG A 40 11.42 -7.72 3.77
C ARG A 40 10.41 -7.33 4.85
N GLN A 41 9.67 -6.24 4.68
CA GLN A 41 8.53 -5.88 5.53
C GLN A 41 7.29 -6.67 5.15
N GLY A 42 7.10 -6.95 3.85
CA GLY A 42 6.21 -8.00 3.35
C GLY A 42 6.57 -9.37 3.93
N ASP A 43 7.86 -9.77 3.91
CA ASP A 43 8.36 -10.99 4.57
C ASP A 43 8.13 -10.95 6.08
N ARG A 44 8.10 -9.78 6.73
CA ARG A 44 7.76 -9.68 8.15
C ARG A 44 6.27 -9.85 8.39
N LEU A 45 5.42 -9.41 7.48
CA LEU A 45 3.98 -9.67 7.53
C LEU A 45 3.68 -11.16 7.24
N VAL A 46 4.46 -11.79 6.33
CA VAL A 46 4.47 -13.23 6.05
C VAL A 46 5.02 -14.05 7.23
N ARG A 47 6.03 -13.55 7.96
CA ARG A 47 6.55 -14.20 9.19
C ARG A 47 5.69 -13.97 10.43
N TYR A 48 4.93 -12.88 10.51
CA TYR A 48 4.04 -12.63 11.65
C TYR A 48 2.77 -13.51 11.60
N SER A 49 2.34 -13.95 10.41
CA SER A 49 1.34 -15.02 10.28
C SER A 49 1.85 -16.41 10.67
N GLU A 50 3.17 -16.66 10.61
CA GLU A 50 3.79 -17.95 10.99
C GLU A 50 3.93 -18.17 12.51
N VAL A 51 3.78 -17.14 13.36
CA VAL A 51 4.08 -17.26 14.81
C VAL A 51 2.83 -17.52 15.67
N ARG A 52 1.62 -17.65 15.10
CA ARG A 52 0.40 -17.90 15.88
C ARG A 52 0.03 -19.38 16.08
N ASP A 53 0.76 -20.31 15.46
CA ASP A 53 0.53 -21.77 15.62
C ASP A 53 1.52 -22.47 16.58
N MET A 54 2.30 -21.73 17.37
CA MET A 54 3.22 -22.33 18.36
C MET A 54 2.96 -21.87 19.80
N LEU A 55 1.80 -22.23 20.37
CA LEU A 55 1.73 -22.54 21.80
C LEU A 55 0.94 -23.84 22.04
N PRO A 56 1.50 -24.79 22.81
CA PRO A 56 1.05 -26.18 22.81
C PRO A 56 -0.08 -26.42 23.82
N PHE A 57 -1.15 -27.08 23.38
CA PHE A 57 -1.98 -27.90 24.27
C PHE A 57 -1.31 -29.28 24.43
N PRO A 58 -1.19 -29.83 25.65
CA PRO A 58 -0.51 -31.11 25.87
C PRO A 58 -1.28 -32.30 25.26
N PRO A 59 -0.59 -33.39 24.91
CA PRO A 59 -1.10 -34.44 24.03
C PRO A 59 -1.93 -35.47 24.79
N VAL A 60 -2.95 -36.01 24.12
CA VAL A 60 -3.53 -37.32 24.48
C VAL A 60 -2.80 -38.37 23.63
N GLU A 61 -2.19 -39.31 24.33
CA GLU A 61 -1.40 -40.44 23.85
C GLU A 61 -2.21 -41.39 22.94
N ALA A 62 -1.56 -41.95 21.93
CA ALA A 62 -1.48 -43.40 21.74
C ALA A 62 -0.49 -43.75 20.60
N SER A 63 0.59 -44.45 20.98
CA SER A 63 1.11 -45.72 20.43
C SER A 63 1.01 -46.01 18.93
N GLU A 64 1.95 -46.68 18.27
CA GLU A 64 3.33 -47.16 18.51
C GLU A 64 3.72 -47.84 17.18
N GLU A 65 5.00 -48.17 17.04
CA GLU A 65 5.62 -49.03 16.01
C GLU A 65 6.02 -48.39 14.67
N SER A 66 7.15 -48.73 14.03
CA SER A 66 8.57 -48.92 14.36
C SER A 66 9.27 -49.26 13.02
N VAL A 67 10.61 -49.15 12.97
CA VAL A 67 11.54 -49.89 12.09
C VAL A 67 12.06 -49.25 10.76
N THR A 68 13.29 -48.71 10.91
CA THR A 68 14.55 -48.81 10.10
C THR A 68 14.81 -48.13 8.73
N VAL A 69 15.84 -47.25 8.78
CA VAL A 69 17.10 -47.14 7.99
C VAL A 69 17.11 -47.45 6.47
N ILE A 70 17.51 -46.48 5.63
CA ILE A 70 18.74 -46.45 4.77
C ILE A 70 18.74 -45.14 3.90
N ARG A 71 19.95 -44.80 3.46
CA ARG A 71 20.58 -43.58 2.95
C ARG A 71 20.34 -43.27 1.44
N SER A 72 20.53 -41.99 1.10
CA SER A 72 21.00 -41.38 -0.19
C SER A 72 20.04 -41.13 -1.35
N ASP A 73 20.31 -39.98 -1.98
CA ASP A 73 20.03 -39.49 -3.35
C ASP A 73 18.72 -38.75 -3.65
N ASP A 74 18.92 -37.46 -3.91
CA ASP A 74 18.40 -36.66 -5.03
C ASP A 74 16.96 -36.94 -5.49
N ASP A 75 16.03 -36.14 -4.96
CA ASP A 75 14.97 -35.49 -5.72
C ASP A 75 14.22 -34.50 -4.79
N VAL A 76 14.72 -33.26 -4.71
CA VAL A 76 13.89 -32.16 -4.18
C VAL A 76 12.89 -31.84 -5.28
N PRO A 77 11.56 -31.92 -5.04
CA PRO A 77 10.60 -31.50 -6.04
C PRO A 77 10.84 -30.01 -6.26
N VAL A 78 11.28 -29.65 -7.47
CA VAL A 78 11.21 -28.28 -7.99
C VAL A 78 9.75 -27.91 -7.95
N THR A 79 9.32 -27.35 -6.82
CA THR A 79 8.04 -26.69 -6.70
C THR A 79 8.22 -25.40 -7.48
N THR A 80 7.85 -25.44 -8.75
CA THR A 80 7.89 -24.32 -9.67
C THR A 80 7.25 -23.11 -9.00
N LEU A 81 7.93 -21.97 -9.06
CA LEU A 81 7.50 -20.65 -8.57
C LEU A 81 6.10 -20.25 -9.08
N ASP A 82 5.67 -20.83 -10.20
CA ASP A 82 4.31 -20.72 -10.74
C ASP A 82 3.24 -21.30 -9.81
N SER A 83 3.54 -22.39 -9.10
CA SER A 83 2.57 -23.12 -8.27
C SER A 83 2.27 -22.41 -6.93
N MET A 84 3.08 -21.40 -6.54
CA MET A 84 2.92 -20.66 -5.28
C MET A 84 2.30 -19.27 -5.46
N LEU A 85 2.20 -18.76 -6.69
CA LEU A 85 1.42 -17.54 -6.99
C LEU A 85 -0.10 -17.83 -7.05
N GLU A 86 -0.48 -19.10 -7.17
CA GLU A 86 -1.89 -19.52 -7.23
C GLU A 86 -2.53 -19.78 -5.85
N GLN A 87 -1.85 -19.52 -4.73
CA GLN A 87 -2.42 -19.73 -3.40
C GLN A 87 -2.66 -18.40 -2.66
N GLU A 88 -3.82 -17.81 -2.99
CA GLU A 88 -4.56 -16.73 -2.32
C GLU A 88 -3.79 -15.46 -1.92
N SER A 89 -3.35 -14.69 -2.93
CA SER A 89 -3.16 -13.25 -2.72
C SER A 89 -4.51 -12.63 -2.34
N THR A 90 -4.65 -12.16 -1.09
CA THR A 90 -5.86 -11.47 -0.66
C THR A 90 -6.06 -10.19 -1.47
N SER A 91 -7.33 -9.84 -1.74
CA SER A 91 -7.72 -8.63 -2.47
C SER A 91 -6.98 -7.37 -2.03
N LEU A 92 -6.79 -7.17 -0.73
CA LEU A 92 -6.06 -6.03 -0.18
C LEU A 92 -4.58 -6.02 -0.57
N GLY A 93 -3.94 -7.19 -0.68
CA GLY A 93 -2.56 -7.31 -1.12
C GLY A 93 -2.35 -6.65 -2.49
N TYR A 94 -3.26 -6.89 -3.44
CA TYR A 94 -3.22 -6.27 -4.76
C TYR A 94 -3.38 -4.74 -4.68
N LEU A 95 -4.37 -4.24 -3.95
CA LEU A 95 -4.61 -2.80 -3.82
C LEU A 95 -3.45 -2.06 -3.15
N VAL A 96 -2.87 -2.65 -2.09
CA VAL A 96 -1.69 -2.08 -1.42
C VAL A 96 -0.49 -2.04 -2.37
N ALA A 97 -0.28 -3.12 -3.13
CA ALA A 97 0.80 -3.18 -4.10
C ALA A 97 0.62 -2.15 -5.23
N LEU A 98 -0.62 -1.95 -5.73
CA LEU A 98 -0.94 -0.89 -6.69
C LEU A 98 -0.68 0.50 -6.10
N ALA A 99 -1.19 0.76 -4.89
CA ALA A 99 -1.04 2.05 -4.22
C ALA A 99 0.43 2.40 -3.95
N ALA A 100 1.28 1.40 -3.72
CA ALA A 100 2.73 1.59 -3.55
C ALA A 100 3.46 2.05 -4.83
N MET A 101 2.83 1.94 -6.01
CA MET A 101 3.39 2.36 -7.30
C MET A 101 3.00 3.80 -7.68
N ASN A 102 3.22 4.75 -6.77
CA ASN A 102 2.83 6.18 -6.89
C ASN A 102 1.32 6.45 -6.78
N GLY A 103 0.62 5.61 -6.03
CA GLY A 103 -0.84 5.67 -5.89
C GLY A 103 -1.56 4.95 -7.02
N THR A 104 -2.82 4.62 -6.76
CA THR A 104 -3.67 3.91 -7.73
C THR A 104 -5.01 4.59 -7.89
N GLY A 105 -5.48 4.71 -9.13
CA GLY A 105 -6.85 5.08 -9.46
C GLY A 105 -7.75 3.85 -9.49
N LEU A 106 -9.00 3.98 -9.08
CA LEU A 106 -10.03 2.96 -9.19
C LEU A 106 -11.21 3.51 -9.99
N THR A 107 -11.52 2.85 -11.10
CA THR A 107 -12.59 3.22 -12.03
C THR A 107 -13.51 2.04 -12.32
N GLY A 108 -14.66 2.32 -12.94
CA GLY A 108 -15.64 1.31 -13.32
C GLY A 108 -16.73 1.05 -12.26
N PRO A 109 -17.74 0.23 -12.59
CA PRO A 109 -18.94 0.08 -11.77
C PRO A 109 -18.71 -0.46 -10.36
N GLY A 110 -17.64 -1.25 -10.14
CA GLY A 110 -17.31 -1.80 -8.82
C GLY A 110 -16.38 -0.95 -7.97
N ALA A 111 -15.86 0.17 -8.49
CA ALA A 111 -14.76 0.91 -7.84
C ALA A 111 -15.08 1.33 -6.40
N GLU A 112 -16.29 1.83 -6.16
CA GLU A 112 -16.72 2.23 -4.83
C GLU A 112 -16.95 1.01 -3.91
N ASN A 113 -17.47 -0.10 -4.44
CA ASN A 113 -17.64 -1.34 -3.66
C ASN A 113 -16.28 -1.90 -3.21
N VAL A 114 -15.29 -1.89 -4.12
CA VAL A 114 -13.91 -2.30 -3.83
C VAL A 114 -13.27 -1.37 -2.82
N THR A 115 -13.48 -0.07 -2.96
CA THR A 115 -12.94 0.95 -2.04
C THR A 115 -13.50 0.78 -0.64
N ARG A 116 -14.81 0.53 -0.50
CA ARG A 116 -15.42 0.19 0.81
C ARG A 116 -14.78 -1.04 1.43
N ALA A 117 -14.67 -2.14 0.69
CA ALA A 117 -14.06 -3.36 1.19
C ALA A 117 -12.62 -3.13 1.66
N MET A 118 -11.83 -2.40 0.87
CA MET A 118 -10.47 -2.02 1.23
C MET A 118 -10.41 -1.21 2.53
N VAL A 119 -11.26 -0.19 2.68
CA VAL A 119 -11.30 0.64 3.90
C VAL A 119 -11.60 -0.25 5.10
N LEU A 120 -12.62 -1.09 5.05
CA LEU A 120 -12.99 -1.95 6.17
C LEU A 120 -11.87 -2.94 6.52
N GLU A 121 -11.20 -3.51 5.52
CA GLU A 121 -10.09 -4.44 5.75
C GLU A 121 -8.88 -3.74 6.40
N LEU A 122 -8.60 -2.49 5.99
CA LEU A 122 -7.59 -1.63 6.62
C LEU A 122 -7.96 -1.27 8.06
N LEU A 123 -9.21 -0.89 8.31
CA LEU A 123 -9.70 -0.52 9.64
C LEU A 123 -9.78 -1.71 10.59
N ALA A 124 -10.01 -2.93 10.07
CA ALA A 124 -9.97 -4.15 10.86
C ALA A 124 -8.56 -4.48 11.38
N GLY A 125 -7.51 -3.88 10.80
CA GLY A 125 -6.13 -3.97 11.29
C GLY A 125 -5.54 -5.39 11.25
N ARG A 126 -6.18 -6.33 10.55
CA ARG A 126 -5.83 -7.77 10.56
C ARG A 126 -4.42 -8.02 10.02
N HIS A 127 -4.05 -7.29 8.98
CA HIS A 127 -2.78 -7.44 8.27
C HIS A 127 -1.79 -6.32 8.61
N MET A 128 -2.28 -5.12 8.89
CA MET A 128 -1.42 -3.97 9.23
C MET A 128 -2.21 -2.92 10.02
N ALA A 129 -1.54 -2.24 10.95
CA ALA A 129 -2.11 -1.04 11.56
C ALA A 129 -2.17 0.07 10.51
N ALA A 130 -3.37 0.55 10.20
CA ALA A 130 -3.61 1.58 9.21
C ALA A 130 -4.50 2.70 9.76
N ARG A 131 -4.25 3.92 9.28
CA ARG A 131 -5.18 5.05 9.35
C ARG A 131 -5.60 5.41 7.93
N VAL A 132 -6.86 5.73 7.75
CA VAL A 132 -7.46 6.08 6.47
C VAL A 132 -7.97 7.52 6.55
N LEU A 133 -7.46 8.39 5.69
CA LEU A 133 -7.90 9.77 5.54
C LEU A 133 -8.83 9.85 4.35
N VAL A 134 -10.01 10.41 4.57
CA VAL A 134 -11.04 10.58 3.54
C VAL A 134 -11.64 11.98 3.67
N PRO A 135 -11.78 12.76 2.58
CA PRO A 135 -12.56 13.99 2.65
C PRO A 135 -14.05 13.65 2.84
N ARG A 136 -14.80 14.51 3.54
CA ARG A 136 -16.19 14.28 3.92
C ARG A 136 -17.08 13.92 2.73
N GLU A 137 -16.93 14.61 1.60
CA GLU A 137 -17.72 14.33 0.40
C GLU A 137 -17.55 12.87 -0.08
N ASP A 138 -16.31 12.37 -0.12
CA ASP A 138 -16.05 10.97 -0.49
C ASP A 138 -16.49 10.00 0.61
N ALA A 139 -16.37 10.38 1.89
CA ALA A 139 -16.83 9.54 2.99
C ALA A 139 -18.35 9.37 2.97
N VAL A 140 -19.12 10.44 2.74
CA VAL A 140 -20.58 10.40 2.56
C VAL A 140 -20.94 9.57 1.34
N ARG A 141 -20.22 9.73 0.22
CA ARG A 141 -20.47 8.92 -0.97
C ARG A 141 -20.23 7.43 -0.73
N LEU A 142 -19.16 7.08 -0.02
CA LEU A 142 -18.80 5.69 0.23
C LEU A 142 -19.68 5.03 1.29
N PHE A 143 -20.01 5.74 2.38
CA PHE A 143 -20.61 5.16 3.60
C PHE A 143 -21.96 5.76 3.99
N GLY A 144 -22.36 6.90 3.40
CA GLY A 144 -23.53 7.66 3.83
C GLY A 144 -23.23 8.57 5.03
N GLU A 145 -24.06 9.59 5.24
CA GLU A 145 -23.87 10.57 6.32
C GLU A 145 -23.97 9.92 7.71
N GLU A 146 -24.91 8.97 7.86
CA GLU A 146 -25.21 8.32 9.15
C GLU A 146 -23.99 7.57 9.71
N ALA A 147 -23.25 6.88 8.84
CA ALA A 147 -22.06 6.11 9.21
C ALA A 147 -20.90 6.99 9.70
N LEU A 148 -20.88 8.29 9.38
CA LEU A 148 -19.83 9.21 9.82
C LEU A 148 -19.98 9.62 11.29
N HIS A 149 -21.15 9.39 11.89
CA HIS A 149 -21.34 9.59 13.33
C HIS A 149 -20.70 8.48 14.16
N THR A 150 -20.43 7.32 13.55
CA THR A 150 -19.77 6.21 14.21
C THR A 150 -18.27 6.47 14.30
N ALA A 151 -17.78 6.68 15.52
CA ALA A 151 -16.37 6.95 15.75
C ALA A 151 -15.52 5.68 15.54
N ASN A 152 -14.74 5.64 14.46
CA ASN A 152 -13.68 4.65 14.27
C ASN A 152 -12.31 5.35 14.36
N PRO A 153 -11.44 4.98 15.31
CA PRO A 153 -10.15 5.66 15.50
C PRO A 153 -9.18 5.52 14.31
N GLY A 154 -9.40 4.54 13.43
CA GLY A 154 -8.64 4.36 12.20
C GLY A 154 -9.15 5.18 11.02
N LEU A 155 -10.41 5.65 11.05
CA LEU A 155 -11.01 6.43 9.96
C LEU A 155 -11.02 7.92 10.34
N VAL A 156 -10.32 8.73 9.56
CA VAL A 156 -10.22 10.17 9.75
C VAL A 156 -10.92 10.87 8.61
N VAL A 157 -12.07 11.45 8.91
CA VAL A 157 -12.86 12.23 7.96
C VAL A 157 -12.55 13.70 8.15
N LEU A 158 -12.10 14.37 7.09
CA LEU A 158 -11.78 15.80 7.09
C LEU A 158 -12.79 16.55 6.23
N ASP A 159 -13.12 17.79 6.56
CA ASP A 159 -14.26 18.46 5.93
C ASP A 159 -14.00 18.79 4.47
N THR A 160 -12.74 19.02 4.09
CA THR A 160 -12.38 19.38 2.72
C THR A 160 -11.14 18.64 2.20
N MET A 161 -11.02 18.52 0.88
CA MET A 161 -9.81 18.03 0.22
C MET A 161 -8.56 18.84 0.61
N GLN A 162 -8.70 20.15 0.83
CA GLN A 162 -7.58 20.99 1.22
C GLN A 162 -7.06 20.62 2.62
N GLU A 163 -7.94 20.27 3.54
CA GLU A 163 -7.56 19.76 4.86
C GLU A 163 -6.86 18.41 4.76
N VAL A 164 -7.34 17.50 3.90
CA VAL A 164 -6.66 16.22 3.63
C VAL A 164 -5.23 16.45 3.16
N VAL A 165 -5.05 17.33 2.18
CA VAL A 165 -3.71 17.70 1.68
C VAL A 165 -2.84 18.28 2.80
N THR A 166 -3.38 19.19 3.61
CA THR A 166 -2.65 19.79 4.73
C THR A 166 -2.25 18.76 5.78
N GLU A 167 -3.15 17.86 6.17
CA GLU A 167 -2.86 16.78 7.13
C GLU A 167 -1.79 15.83 6.58
N LEU A 168 -1.85 15.48 5.29
CA LEU A 168 -0.82 14.65 4.65
C LEU A 168 0.56 15.33 4.66
N GLU A 169 0.61 16.64 4.39
CA GLU A 169 1.86 17.41 4.47
C GLU A 169 2.44 17.46 5.88
N VAL A 170 1.57 17.63 6.89
CA VAL A 170 1.96 17.56 8.31
C VAL A 170 2.49 16.17 8.65
N GLU A 171 1.82 15.11 8.21
CA GLU A 171 2.24 13.73 8.44
C GLU A 171 3.59 13.40 7.78
N ILE A 172 3.85 13.88 6.56
CA ILE A 172 5.17 13.75 5.92
C ILE A 172 6.24 14.39 6.80
N VAL A 173 6.05 15.66 7.21
CA VAL A 173 7.04 16.38 8.03
C VAL A 173 7.25 15.67 9.37
N ARG A 174 6.17 15.25 10.03
CA ARG A 174 6.22 14.53 11.31
C ARG A 174 6.99 13.23 11.20
N ARG A 175 6.67 12.39 10.20
CA ARG A 175 7.28 11.07 10.00
C ARG A 175 8.73 11.19 9.55
N SER A 176 9.01 12.08 8.61
CA SER A 176 10.38 12.38 8.18
C SER A 176 11.27 12.85 9.33
N GLY A 177 10.75 13.68 10.23
CA GLY A 177 11.47 14.12 11.44
C GLY A 177 11.74 13.03 12.47
N GLN A 178 10.96 11.95 12.47
CA GLN A 178 11.11 10.80 13.36
C GLN A 178 12.06 9.72 12.81
N ARG A 179 12.52 9.84 11.55
CA ARG A 179 13.49 8.91 10.97
C ARG A 179 14.90 9.23 11.48
N THR A 180 15.35 8.50 12.49
CA THR A 180 16.71 8.69 13.04
C THR A 180 17.81 7.91 12.32
N ASP A 181 17.52 6.82 11.59
CA ASP A 181 18.56 6.01 10.91
C ASP A 181 18.04 5.21 9.70
N ALA A 182 17.30 5.87 8.79
CA ALA A 182 16.65 5.22 7.64
C ALA A 182 15.74 4.03 8.00
N ARG A 183 15.30 3.94 9.26
CA ARG A 183 14.35 2.95 9.76
C ARG A 183 13.08 3.68 10.18
N VAL A 184 11.95 3.12 9.76
CA VAL A 184 10.63 3.59 10.21
C VAL A 184 10.49 3.24 11.70
N PRO A 185 10.00 4.15 12.56
CA PRO A 185 9.76 3.87 13.96
C PRO A 185 8.91 2.60 14.15
N GLU A 186 9.20 1.84 15.21
CA GLU A 186 8.39 0.67 15.56
C GLU A 186 6.99 1.12 15.99
N GLY A 187 5.96 0.47 15.46
CA GLY A 187 4.56 0.83 15.71
C GLY A 187 4.01 1.96 14.81
N GLN A 188 4.78 2.48 13.85
CA GLN A 188 4.27 3.43 12.87
C GLN A 188 3.19 2.76 11.99
N SER A 189 1.98 3.32 11.98
CA SER A 189 0.90 2.85 11.12
C SER A 189 1.03 3.34 9.68
N TRP A 190 0.50 2.56 8.76
CA TRP A 190 0.28 2.98 7.39
C TRP A 190 -0.75 4.11 7.34
N LEU A 191 -0.55 5.06 6.44
CA LEU A 191 -1.49 6.14 6.16
C LEU A 191 -2.01 5.99 4.74
N PHE A 192 -3.30 5.73 4.61
CA PHE A 192 -3.96 5.70 3.33
C PHE A 192 -4.74 6.99 3.14
N VAL A 193 -4.56 7.66 2.01
CA VAL A 193 -5.53 8.66 1.54
C VAL A 193 -6.45 7.99 0.53
N ILE A 194 -7.76 8.13 0.76
CA ILE A 194 -8.81 7.67 -0.14
C ILE A 194 -9.64 8.88 -0.54
N ALA A 195 -9.65 9.21 -1.82
CA ALA A 195 -10.13 10.51 -2.28
C ALA A 195 -10.48 10.53 -3.77
N SER A 196 -11.43 11.37 -4.16
CA SER A 196 -11.57 11.90 -5.51
C SER A 196 -10.61 13.08 -5.69
N PRO A 197 -9.49 12.92 -6.42
CA PRO A 197 -8.39 13.87 -6.34
C PRO A 197 -8.71 15.24 -6.95
N GLY A 198 -9.60 15.31 -7.96
CA GLY A 198 -10.03 16.57 -8.58
C GLY A 198 -8.87 17.52 -8.92
N ALA A 199 -9.03 18.80 -8.58
CA ALA A 199 -7.97 19.82 -8.77
C ALA A 199 -6.71 19.58 -7.91
N ALA A 200 -6.78 18.72 -6.88
CA ALA A 200 -5.65 18.42 -6.00
C ALA A 200 -4.76 17.28 -6.52
N ALA A 201 -5.08 16.65 -7.66
CA ALA A 201 -4.39 15.45 -8.17
C ALA A 201 -2.86 15.61 -8.26
N GLU A 202 -2.36 16.71 -8.83
CA GLU A 202 -0.92 16.95 -8.95
C GLU A 202 -0.24 17.09 -7.58
N ARG A 203 -0.92 17.73 -6.61
CA ARG A 203 -0.38 17.92 -5.26
C ARG A 203 -0.36 16.60 -4.49
N LEU A 204 -1.46 15.83 -4.57
CA LEU A 204 -1.54 14.48 -4.01
C LEU A 204 -0.48 13.56 -4.60
N HIS A 205 -0.18 13.67 -5.90
CA HIS A 205 0.89 12.89 -6.52
C HIS A 205 2.25 13.20 -5.88
N ARG A 206 2.60 14.48 -5.75
CA ARG A 206 3.86 14.88 -5.10
C ARG A 206 3.96 14.37 -3.66
N ILE A 207 2.85 14.41 -2.93
CA ILE A 207 2.74 13.88 -1.57
C ILE A 207 2.95 12.38 -1.54
N VAL A 208 2.22 11.59 -2.34
CA VAL A 208 2.32 10.11 -2.33
C VAL A 208 3.70 9.66 -2.82
N GLN A 209 4.23 10.30 -3.86
CA GLN A 209 5.57 9.99 -4.39
C GLN A 209 6.67 10.24 -3.34
N GLY A 210 6.57 11.35 -2.59
CA GLY A 210 7.49 11.65 -1.49
C GLY A 210 7.25 10.80 -0.24
N GLY A 211 5.99 10.51 0.07
CA GLY A 211 5.51 9.90 1.31
C GLY A 211 5.54 8.38 1.33
N THR A 212 5.80 7.70 0.20
CA THR A 212 5.89 6.23 0.18
C THR A 212 6.92 5.69 1.18
N GLU A 213 8.04 6.41 1.36
CA GLU A 213 9.05 6.04 2.35
C GLU A 213 8.51 6.13 3.78
N ASP A 214 7.59 7.05 4.03
CA ASP A 214 6.91 7.32 5.31
C ASP A 214 5.61 6.52 5.48
N LEU A 215 5.42 5.45 4.70
CA LEU A 215 4.23 4.59 4.72
C LEU A 215 2.93 5.34 4.38
N ILE A 216 3.01 6.33 3.49
CA ILE A 216 1.86 7.08 2.98
C ILE A 216 1.54 6.58 1.58
N LEU A 217 0.33 6.04 1.39
CA LEU A 217 -0.17 5.48 0.15
C LEU A 217 -1.47 6.17 -0.27
N GLY A 218 -1.74 6.20 -1.57
CA GLY A 218 -2.93 6.82 -2.13
C GLY A 218 -3.76 5.85 -2.96
N VAL A 219 -5.07 5.82 -2.71
CA VAL A 219 -6.07 5.19 -3.57
C VAL A 219 -7.08 6.26 -3.96
N PHE A 220 -7.26 6.44 -5.25
CA PHE A 220 -7.99 7.57 -5.79
C PHE A 220 -9.22 7.07 -6.56
N LEU A 221 -10.37 7.67 -6.27
CA LEU A 221 -11.62 7.34 -6.95
C LEU A 221 -11.64 8.10 -8.29
N GLY A 222 -11.73 7.35 -9.39
CA GLY A 222 -11.59 7.87 -10.75
C GLY A 222 -10.18 7.71 -11.32
N ASP A 223 -9.94 8.40 -12.43
CA ASP A 223 -8.68 8.33 -13.17
C ASP A 223 -7.50 8.85 -12.35
N TRP A 224 -6.37 8.15 -12.44
CA TRP A 224 -5.12 8.54 -11.80
C TRP A 224 -3.95 8.57 -12.79
N PRO A 225 -3.61 9.74 -13.35
CA PRO A 225 -2.63 9.84 -14.43
C PRO A 225 -1.17 9.70 -13.97
N TYR A 226 -0.92 9.67 -12.65
CA TYR A 226 0.43 9.67 -12.08
C TYR A 226 0.90 8.32 -11.54
N GLY A 227 0.08 7.28 -11.68
CA GLY A 227 0.36 5.93 -11.20
C GLY A 227 -0.33 4.90 -12.08
N ILE A 228 -1.01 3.93 -11.46
CA ILE A 228 -1.80 2.92 -12.18
C ILE A 228 -3.28 3.17 -11.95
N THR A 229 -4.06 3.23 -13.02
CA THR A 229 -5.52 3.24 -12.94
C THR A 229 -6.04 1.83 -13.18
N CYS A 230 -6.83 1.31 -12.25
CA CYS A 230 -7.41 -0.01 -12.25
C CYS A 230 -8.90 0.10 -12.51
N THR A 231 -9.34 -0.49 -13.63
CA THR A 231 -10.76 -0.56 -14.00
C THR A 231 -11.35 -1.86 -13.49
N VAL A 232 -12.42 -1.78 -12.70
CA VAL A 232 -13.09 -2.94 -12.10
C VAL A 232 -14.56 -3.03 -12.51
N ASP A 233 -15.05 -4.24 -12.75
CA ASP A 233 -16.47 -4.49 -12.99
C ASP A 233 -17.30 -4.47 -11.69
N GLU A 234 -18.62 -4.60 -11.82
CA GLU A 234 -19.57 -4.61 -10.69
C GLU A 234 -19.33 -5.75 -9.67
N HIS A 235 -18.59 -6.78 -10.07
CA HIS A 235 -18.26 -7.94 -9.27
C HIS A 235 -16.86 -7.88 -8.65
N GLY A 236 -16.15 -6.77 -8.85
CA GLY A 236 -14.80 -6.54 -8.35
C GLY A 236 -13.69 -7.19 -9.21
N VAL A 237 -14.01 -7.68 -10.41
CA VAL A 237 -13.00 -8.23 -11.32
C VAL A 237 -12.25 -7.11 -12.00
N ILE A 238 -10.92 -7.18 -11.99
CA ILE A 238 -10.03 -6.25 -12.70
C ILE A 238 -10.18 -6.50 -14.20
N LEU A 239 -10.74 -5.52 -14.91
CA LEU A 239 -10.89 -5.55 -16.35
C LEU A 239 -9.63 -5.04 -17.06
N ASP A 240 -9.04 -3.97 -16.52
CA ASP A 240 -7.88 -3.33 -17.12
C ASP A 240 -7.02 -2.62 -16.07
N LEU A 241 -5.73 -2.48 -16.38
CA LEU A 241 -4.73 -1.77 -15.59
C LEU A 241 -3.90 -0.87 -16.51
N GLU A 242 -4.17 0.43 -16.46
CA GLU A 242 -3.46 1.41 -17.26
C GLU A 242 -2.32 2.04 -16.46
N GLY A 243 -1.12 2.07 -17.03
CA GLY A 243 0.04 2.73 -16.44
C GLY A 243 1.36 2.08 -16.84
N ARG A 244 2.45 2.83 -16.79
CA ARG A 244 3.79 2.38 -17.23
C ARG A 244 4.29 1.13 -16.51
N SER A 245 3.79 0.87 -15.31
CA SER A 245 4.20 -0.25 -14.45
C SER A 245 3.03 -1.16 -14.07
N ALA A 246 1.95 -1.13 -14.86
CA ALA A 246 0.79 -1.98 -14.66
C ALA A 246 1.19 -3.46 -14.65
N PRO A 247 0.84 -4.22 -13.59
CA PRO A 247 1.04 -5.65 -13.55
C PRO A 247 -0.02 -6.38 -14.40
N ALA A 248 0.24 -7.63 -14.77
CA ALA A 248 -0.70 -8.47 -15.50
C ALA A 248 -1.74 -9.12 -14.57
N TRP A 249 -2.49 -8.30 -13.82
CA TRP A 249 -3.52 -8.77 -12.86
C TRP A 249 -4.95 -8.66 -13.38
N THR A 250 -5.14 -8.51 -14.68
CA THR A 250 -6.46 -8.64 -15.31
C THR A 250 -7.11 -9.98 -14.94
N ALA A 251 -8.43 -10.01 -14.85
CA ALA A 251 -9.26 -11.14 -14.41
C ALA A 251 -9.13 -11.52 -12.92
N HIS A 252 -8.27 -10.87 -12.13
CA HIS A 252 -8.23 -11.07 -10.69
C HIS A 252 -9.43 -10.39 -10.02
N ARG A 253 -9.93 -10.99 -8.94
CA ARG A 253 -11.08 -10.50 -8.19
C ARG A 253 -10.66 -9.79 -6.92
N LEU A 254 -11.09 -8.54 -6.78
CA LEU A 254 -11.04 -7.76 -5.57
C LEU A 254 -12.31 -7.98 -4.74
N ALA A 255 -12.18 -7.89 -3.43
CA ALA A 255 -13.28 -7.89 -2.49
C ALA A 255 -14.16 -6.67 -2.75
N ILE A 256 -15.46 -6.88 -2.61
CA ILE A 256 -16.48 -5.84 -2.76
C ILE A 256 -17.34 -5.79 -1.51
N CYS A 257 -17.77 -4.60 -1.15
CA CYS A 257 -18.68 -4.38 -0.03
C CYS A 257 -19.74 -3.37 -0.44
N SER A 258 -21.02 -3.72 -0.24
CA SER A 258 -22.11 -2.78 -0.48
C SER A 258 -22.06 -1.63 0.54
N GLN A 259 -22.69 -0.49 0.22
CA GLN A 259 -22.77 0.61 1.18
C GLN A 259 -23.46 0.17 2.48
N SER A 260 -24.58 -0.55 2.39
CA SER A 260 -25.31 -1.05 3.55
C SER A 260 -24.52 -2.04 4.42
N ASP A 261 -23.70 -2.90 3.82
CA ASP A 261 -22.83 -3.80 4.57
C ASP A 261 -21.71 -3.01 5.26
N ALA A 262 -21.15 -2.02 4.57
CA ALA A 262 -20.08 -1.19 5.14
C ALA A 262 -20.54 -0.38 6.35
N VAL A 263 -21.76 0.18 6.32
CA VAL A 263 -22.35 0.86 7.49
C VAL A 263 -22.47 -0.10 8.67
N ARG A 264 -23.03 -1.30 8.46
CA ARG A 264 -23.17 -2.31 9.52
C ARG A 264 -21.82 -2.69 10.15
N HIS A 265 -20.79 -2.83 9.33
CA HIS A 265 -19.43 -3.11 9.82
C HIS A 265 -18.85 -1.93 10.62
N LEU A 266 -19.05 -0.69 10.17
CA LEU A 266 -18.56 0.49 10.91
C LEU A 266 -19.26 0.64 12.27
N GLU A 267 -20.56 0.36 12.33
CA GLU A 267 -21.40 0.36 13.53
C GLU A 267 -21.08 -0.79 14.51
N GLY A 268 -20.28 -1.78 14.08
CA GLY A 268 -19.91 -2.92 14.91
C GLY A 268 -21.04 -3.91 15.16
N CYS A 269 -22.00 -4.00 14.23
CA CYS A 269 -23.20 -4.83 14.34
C CYS A 269 -23.03 -6.27 13.80
N ASP A 270 -21.83 -6.85 13.89
CA ASP A 270 -21.54 -8.24 13.46
C ASP A 270 -21.63 -9.26 14.61
#